data_AF-A0A949JR52-F1
#
_entry.id   AF-A0A949JR52-F1
#
_cell.length_a   1.000
_cell.length_b   1.000
_cell.length_c   1.000
_cell.angle_alpha   90.00
_cell.angle_beta   90.00
_cell.angle_gamma   90.00
#
_symmetry.space_group_name_H-M   'P 1'
#
loop_
_entity.id
_entity.type
_entity.pdbx_description
1 polymer ?
#
loop_
_entity_poly.entity_id
_entity_poly.type
_entity_poly.pdbx_seq_one_letter_code
_entity_poly.pdbx_strand_id
1 'polypeptide(L)'
;MAGVGGISGLVTGLDTVDLISKMLDLERRPIINLQNRIASNIDLKSAYETLEANLLALKIDSRNLVRRDIFKTIGAMSSNEDIITASVNGTAATGSYTLSVSQLAQSHQVASLEFVDKDETIVGTGTITINSGTASPVEIVIDASNNTLENVADAINSSGAGVQAVIVNVGGDDASYKLMLSGASTGADNLITIDEDLSGGTGLQLGEVDAVTDISWGGSSTVTSGGNYTGAEAATFTFTVAAGGGGTVGTDTLTLEYTDGANISGMITIPSSYSEGASVQVYGGLEITLGGGTVVEGDTF
;
A
#
# COMPACT_ATOMS: atom_id res chain seq x y z
N MET A 1 7.59 47.58 -50.99
CA MET A 1 7.30 47.78 -52.42
C MET A 1 7.40 49.28 -52.70
N ALA A 2 8.55 49.71 -53.22
CA ALA A 2 8.81 51.04 -53.75
C ALA A 2 9.77 50.83 -54.92
N GLY A 3 9.28 51.06 -56.14
CA GLY A 3 10.00 50.76 -57.37
C GLY A 3 11.19 51.70 -57.55
N VAL A 4 12.40 51.13 -57.60
CA VAL A 4 13.57 51.82 -58.13
C VAL A 4 13.55 51.61 -59.64
N GLY A 5 13.03 52.61 -60.37
CA GLY A 5 13.11 52.65 -61.82
C GLY A 5 14.57 52.85 -62.25
N GLY A 6 15.19 51.81 -62.79
CA GLY A 6 16.49 51.92 -63.44
C GLY A 6 16.34 52.66 -64.76
N ILE A 7 17.00 53.80 -64.91
CA ILE A 7 17.15 54.47 -66.21
C ILE A 7 18.16 53.64 -67.00
N SER A 8 17.67 52.78 -67.88
CA SER A 8 18.50 52.02 -68.82
C SER A 8 19.10 52.99 -69.85
N GLY A 9 20.41 52.94 -70.05
CA GLY A 9 21.13 53.80 -71.00
C GLY A 9 20.73 53.48 -72.44
N LEU A 10 19.72 54.19 -72.97
CA LEU A 10 19.05 53.87 -74.23
C LEU A 10 19.88 54.06 -75.52
N VAL A 11 21.20 54.33 -75.48
CA VAL A 11 21.97 54.60 -76.73
C VAL A 11 23.39 53.97 -76.79
N THR A 12 23.97 53.42 -75.72
CA THR A 12 25.40 52.99 -75.75
C THR A 12 25.65 51.49 -75.61
N GLY A 13 24.62 50.63 -75.51
CA GLY A 13 24.81 49.18 -75.35
C GLY A 13 25.50 48.77 -74.04
N LEU A 14 25.67 49.72 -73.11
CA LEU A 14 26.22 49.50 -71.79
C LEU A 14 25.08 49.21 -70.82
N ASP A 15 24.99 47.97 -70.36
CA ASP A 15 24.10 47.57 -69.28
C ASP A 15 24.66 48.10 -67.96
N THR A 16 24.30 49.35 -67.65
CA THR A 16 24.69 50.04 -66.41
C THR A 16 24.20 49.31 -65.17
N VAL A 17 23.10 48.55 -65.27
CA VAL A 17 22.55 47.77 -64.15
C VAL A 17 23.45 46.56 -63.89
N ASP A 18 23.91 45.87 -64.93
CA ASP A 18 24.87 44.77 -64.83
C ASP A 18 26.24 45.25 -64.32
N LEU A 19 26.75 46.40 -64.79
CA LEU A 19 28.01 46.97 -64.30
C LEU A 19 27.94 47.35 -62.81
N ILE A 20 26.86 48.00 -62.38
CA ILE A 20 26.63 48.34 -60.97
C ILE A 20 26.51 47.07 -60.14
N SER A 21 25.80 46.05 -60.63
CA SER A 21 25.68 44.75 -59.96
C SER A 21 27.05 44.08 -59.78
N LYS A 22 27.89 44.08 -60.82
CA LYS A 22 29.27 43.52 -60.77
C LYS A 22 30.20 44.30 -59.83
N MET A 23 30.10 45.62 -59.75
CA MET A 23 30.85 46.41 -58.77
C MET A 23 30.38 46.16 -57.34
N LEU A 24 29.06 46.05 -57.15
CA LEU A 24 28.46 45.75 -55.85
C LEU A 24 28.83 44.34 -55.37
N ASP A 25 28.90 43.36 -56.28
CA ASP A 25 29.40 42.01 -56.00
C ASP A 25 30.89 42.01 -55.64
N LEU A 26 31.71 42.82 -56.33
CA LEU A 26 33.12 43.00 -56.00
C LEU A 26 33.30 43.58 -54.59
N GLU A 27 32.51 44.60 -54.25
CA GLU A 27 32.52 45.26 -52.94
C GLU A 27 31.96 44.35 -51.83
N ARG A 28 31.08 43.39 -52.17
CA ARG A 28 30.57 42.35 -51.25
C ARG A 28 31.54 41.19 -51.00
N ARG A 29 32.57 40.98 -51.82
CA ARG A 29 33.58 39.90 -51.62
C ARG A 29 34.15 39.82 -50.20
N PRO A 30 34.59 40.93 -49.54
CA PRO A 30 35.06 40.86 -48.15
C PRO A 30 33.98 40.39 -47.18
N ILE A 31 32.71 40.78 -47.39
CA ILE A 31 31.58 40.33 -46.57
C ILE A 31 31.35 38.82 -46.75
N ILE A 32 31.37 38.32 -47.99
CA ILE A 32 31.24 36.88 -48.29
C ILE A 32 32.38 36.08 -47.65
N ASN A 33 33.62 36.57 -47.72
CA ASN A 33 34.76 35.93 -47.07
C ASN A 33 34.61 35.89 -45.55
N LEU A 34 34.11 36.97 -44.93
CA LEU A 34 33.81 37.00 -43.49
C LEU A 34 32.66 36.05 -43.13
N GLN A 35 31.59 36.00 -43.92
CA GLN A 35 30.47 35.07 -43.73
C GLN A 35 30.95 33.60 -43.80
N ASN A 36 31.78 33.26 -44.78
CA ASN A 36 32.39 31.92 -44.88
C ASN A 36 33.25 31.60 -43.66
N ARG A 37 34.01 32.59 -43.17
CA ARG A 37 34.83 32.42 -41.95
C ARG A 37 33.97 32.27 -40.71
N ILE A 38 32.85 32.98 -40.61
CA ILE A 38 31.87 32.81 -39.52
C ILE A 38 31.28 31.41 -39.57
N ALA A 39 30.80 30.95 -40.74
CA ALA A 39 30.25 29.61 -40.90
C ALA A 39 31.26 28.52 -40.49
N SER A 40 32.50 28.61 -40.97
CA SER A 40 33.56 27.66 -40.59
C SER A 40 33.87 27.67 -39.08
N ASN A 41 33.84 28.84 -38.42
CA ASN A 41 34.02 28.90 -36.97
C ASN A 41 32.82 28.33 -36.19
N ILE A 42 31.60 28.46 -36.71
CA ILE A 42 30.40 27.86 -36.13
C ILE A 42 30.46 26.32 -36.23
N ASP A 43 30.88 25.79 -37.38
CA ASP A 43 31.08 24.34 -37.55
C ASP A 43 32.15 23.82 -36.59
N LEU A 44 33.28 24.54 -36.46
CA LEU A 44 34.36 24.20 -35.54
C LEU A 44 33.87 24.22 -34.08
N LYS A 45 33.12 25.24 -33.68
CA LYS A 45 32.52 25.35 -32.34
C LYS A 45 31.60 24.16 -32.05
N SER A 46 30.74 23.80 -33.00
CA SER A 46 29.79 22.68 -32.86
C SER A 46 30.53 21.34 -32.71
N ALA A 47 31.63 21.16 -33.45
CA ALA A 47 32.50 19.99 -33.30
C ALA A 47 33.16 19.94 -31.91
N TYR A 48 33.62 21.07 -31.36
CA TYR A 48 34.16 21.15 -30.00
C TYR A 48 33.10 20.88 -28.92
N GLU A 49 31.88 21.40 -29.07
CA GLU A 49 30.76 21.13 -28.15
C GLU A 49 30.40 19.64 -28.15
N THR A 50 30.42 18.99 -29.32
CA THR A 50 30.20 17.54 -29.43
C THR A 50 31.33 16.75 -28.75
N LEU A 51 32.58 17.17 -28.96
CA LEU A 51 33.73 16.54 -28.30
C LEU A 51 33.67 16.69 -26.77
N GLU A 52 33.30 17.88 -26.28
CA GLU A 52 33.11 18.14 -24.86
C GLU A 52 32.03 17.24 -24.26
N ALA A 53 30.87 17.14 -24.91
CA ALA A 53 29.78 16.25 -24.48
C ALA A 53 30.23 14.79 -24.40
N ASN A 54 30.94 14.30 -25.42
CA ASN A 54 31.48 12.93 -25.43
C ASN A 54 32.52 12.70 -24.34
N LEU A 55 33.39 13.68 -24.09
CA LEU A 55 34.40 13.58 -23.04
C LEU A 55 33.77 13.62 -21.63
N LEU A 56 32.71 14.41 -21.44
CA LEU A 56 31.93 14.43 -20.21
C LEU A 56 31.23 13.09 -19.97
N ALA A 57 30.62 12.50 -21.01
CA ALA A 57 30.02 11.16 -20.92
C ALA A 57 31.07 10.11 -20.52
N LEU A 58 32.23 10.10 -21.21
CA LEU A 58 33.34 9.20 -20.87
C LEU A 58 33.86 9.40 -19.43
N LYS A 59 33.90 10.65 -18.96
CA LYS A 59 34.29 10.97 -17.58
C LYS A 59 33.28 10.44 -16.55
N ILE A 60 31.99 10.46 -16.86
CA ILE A 60 30.94 9.90 -16.00
C ILE A 60 31.05 8.38 -15.98
N ASP A 61 31.20 7.74 -17.15
CA ASP A 61 31.30 6.29 -17.26
C ASP A 61 32.56 5.74 -16.59
N SER A 62 33.70 6.40 -16.76
CA SER A 62 34.94 6.01 -16.08
C SER A 62 34.85 6.16 -14.56
N ARG A 63 34.17 7.19 -14.04
CA ARG A 63 33.90 7.31 -12.59
C ARG A 63 33.03 6.17 -12.08
N ASN A 64 32.05 5.72 -12.88
CA ASN A 64 31.24 4.56 -12.53
C ASN A 64 32.11 3.30 -12.48
N LEU A 65 32.99 3.08 -13.47
CA LEU A 65 33.84 1.90 -13.55
C LEU A 65 34.93 1.84 -12.46
N VAL A 66 35.35 2.98 -11.90
CA VAL A 66 36.30 3.03 -10.78
C VAL A 66 35.66 2.59 -9.45
N ARG A 67 34.32 2.57 -9.34
CA ARG A 67 33.62 2.12 -8.13
C ARG A 67 33.76 0.61 -7.95
N ARG A 68 34.68 0.21 -7.04
CA ARG A 68 34.94 -1.20 -6.69
C ARG A 68 33.71 -1.93 -6.16
N ASP A 69 32.74 -1.22 -5.60
CA ASP A 69 31.52 -1.80 -5.04
C ASP A 69 30.64 -2.45 -6.11
N ILE A 70 30.65 -1.94 -7.35
CA ILE A 70 29.87 -2.51 -8.45
C ILE A 70 30.32 -3.94 -8.76
N PHE A 71 31.62 -4.22 -8.64
CA PHE A 71 32.21 -5.55 -8.87
C PHE A 71 32.10 -6.49 -7.66
N LYS A 72 31.61 -5.99 -6.53
CA LYS A 72 31.33 -6.79 -5.33
C LYS A 72 29.83 -6.97 -5.10
N THR A 73 29.00 -6.45 -5.99
CA THR A 73 27.55 -6.66 -5.97
C THR A 73 27.28 -8.16 -6.04
N ILE A 74 26.59 -8.66 -5.04
CA ILE A 74 26.09 -10.02 -5.01
C ILE A 74 24.59 -9.99 -5.24
N GLY A 75 24.11 -10.88 -6.09
CA GLY A 75 22.68 -11.12 -6.27
C GLY A 75 22.20 -12.14 -5.25
N ALA A 76 20.97 -11.97 -4.77
CA ALA A 76 20.22 -13.08 -4.20
C ALA A 76 19.32 -13.65 -5.29
N MET A 77 19.25 -14.98 -5.34
CA MET A 77 18.32 -15.71 -6.19
C MET A 77 17.42 -16.52 -5.28
N SER A 78 16.11 -16.42 -5.47
CA SER A 78 15.14 -17.27 -4.80
C SER A 78 14.86 -18.49 -5.66
N SER A 79 14.63 -19.65 -5.04
CA SER A 79 14.15 -20.83 -5.75
C SER A 79 12.68 -20.70 -6.18
N ASN A 80 11.92 -19.81 -5.54
CA ASN A 80 10.53 -19.52 -5.87
C ASN A 80 10.24 -18.02 -5.62
N GLU A 81 10.28 -17.23 -6.69
CA GLU A 81 10.12 -15.77 -6.65
C GLU A 81 8.68 -15.31 -6.38
N ASP A 82 7.68 -16.17 -6.60
CA ASP A 82 6.27 -15.84 -6.34
C ASP A 82 5.96 -15.80 -4.83
N ILE A 83 6.73 -16.54 -4.02
CA ILE A 83 6.56 -16.61 -2.56
C ILE A 83 7.50 -15.64 -1.85
N ILE A 84 8.76 -15.57 -2.29
CA ILE A 84 9.76 -14.73 -1.65
C ILE A 84 10.76 -14.19 -2.67
N THR A 85 10.90 -12.86 -2.67
CA THR A 85 11.99 -12.18 -3.36
C THR A 85 13.02 -11.73 -2.33
N ALA A 86 14.28 -11.78 -2.71
CA ALA A 86 15.38 -11.35 -1.85
C ALA A 86 16.22 -10.34 -2.61
N SER A 87 16.55 -9.23 -1.95
CA SER A 87 17.50 -8.25 -2.45
C SER A 87 18.63 -8.10 -1.45
N VAL A 88 19.84 -7.87 -1.97
CA VAL A 88 21.03 -7.64 -1.14
C VAL A 88 21.51 -6.23 -1.38
N ASN A 89 21.69 -5.48 -0.30
CA ASN A 89 22.34 -4.18 -0.35
C ASN A 89 23.73 -4.29 0.30
N GLY A 90 24.77 -3.97 -0.46
CA GLY A 90 26.17 -3.96 0.02
C GLY A 90 26.89 -5.30 -0.11
N THR A 91 27.72 -5.61 0.90
CA THR A 91 28.61 -6.77 0.92
C THR A 91 28.12 -7.82 1.92
N ALA A 92 27.06 -8.56 1.58
CA ALA A 92 26.65 -9.72 2.37
C ALA A 92 27.60 -10.93 2.13
N ALA A 93 27.62 -11.85 3.08
CA ALA A 93 28.38 -13.09 2.92
C ALA A 93 27.69 -14.02 1.92
N THR A 94 28.45 -14.57 0.97
CA THR A 94 27.94 -15.55 0.01
C THR A 94 27.62 -16.86 0.73
N GLY A 95 26.40 -17.36 0.57
CA GLY A 95 25.93 -18.60 1.17
C GLY A 95 24.53 -18.96 0.69
N SER A 96 24.11 -20.20 0.98
CA SER A 96 22.75 -20.66 0.75
C SER A 96 21.96 -20.60 2.06
N TYR A 97 20.76 -20.04 2.00
CA TYR A 97 19.86 -19.91 3.14
C TYR A 97 18.55 -20.65 2.82
N THR A 98 18.08 -21.48 3.76
CA THR A 98 16.79 -22.17 3.65
C THR A 98 15.77 -21.42 4.48
N LEU A 99 14.70 -20.97 3.85
CA LEU A 99 13.61 -20.22 4.47
C LEU A 99 12.31 -20.99 4.29
N SER A 100 11.47 -20.98 5.34
CA SER A 100 10.12 -21.51 5.31
C SER A 100 9.18 -20.39 5.75
N VAL A 101 8.15 -20.12 4.96
CA VAL A 101 7.13 -19.10 5.27
C VAL A 101 5.97 -19.81 5.95
N SER A 102 5.79 -19.58 7.24
CA SER A 102 4.67 -20.16 8.00
C SER A 102 3.40 -19.33 7.87
N GLN A 103 3.50 -18.01 8.05
CA GLN A 103 2.37 -17.08 8.00
C GLN A 103 2.84 -15.70 7.58
N LEU A 104 1.99 -14.96 6.86
CA LEU A 104 2.24 -13.55 6.55
C LEU A 104 1.85 -12.67 7.74
N ALA A 105 2.63 -11.61 7.96
CA ALA A 105 2.23 -10.56 8.89
C ALA A 105 0.99 -9.84 8.32
N GLN A 106 -0.08 -9.78 9.10
CA GLN A 106 -1.32 -9.10 8.76
C GLN A 106 -1.43 -7.78 9.54
N SER A 107 -2.17 -6.82 9.00
CA SER A 107 -2.50 -5.56 9.70
C SER A 107 -3.70 -5.80 10.61
N HIS A 108 -3.65 -5.24 11.82
CA HIS A 108 -4.80 -5.30 12.73
C HIS A 108 -5.98 -4.48 12.20
N GLN A 109 -7.20 -4.98 12.37
CA GLN A 109 -8.42 -4.35 11.88
C GLN A 109 -9.49 -4.32 12.96
N VAL A 110 -10.20 -3.20 13.04
CA VAL A 110 -11.25 -2.96 14.02
C VAL A 110 -12.43 -2.30 13.29
N ALA A 111 -13.65 -2.61 13.68
CA ALA A 111 -14.85 -2.12 13.01
C ALA A 111 -15.89 -1.62 14.02
N SER A 112 -16.67 -0.64 13.59
CA SER A 112 -17.77 -0.09 14.38
C SER A 112 -19.01 -0.96 14.28
N LEU A 113 -20.01 -0.63 15.09
CA LEU A 113 -21.39 -1.05 14.85
C LEU A 113 -21.94 -0.53 13.51
N GLU A 114 -23.11 -1.06 13.15
CA GLU A 114 -23.86 -0.67 11.96
C GLU A 114 -24.58 0.67 12.15
N PHE A 115 -24.48 1.50 11.12
CA PHE A 115 -25.15 2.78 11.00
C PHE A 115 -26.09 2.78 9.80
N VAL A 116 -27.25 3.42 9.93
CA VAL A 116 -28.25 3.51 8.86
C VAL A 116 -27.82 4.45 7.71
N ASP A 117 -26.88 5.34 8.00
CA ASP A 117 -26.35 6.32 7.06
C ASP A 117 -24.90 6.66 7.42
N LYS A 118 -24.23 7.41 6.55
CA LYS A 118 -22.84 7.84 6.75
C LYS A 118 -22.70 9.31 7.20
N ASP A 119 -23.73 10.13 7.03
CA ASP A 119 -23.63 11.60 7.02
C ASP A 119 -24.75 12.35 7.78
N GLU A 120 -25.73 11.66 8.34
CA GLU A 120 -26.83 12.22 9.14
C GLU A 120 -26.79 11.76 10.61
N THR A 121 -26.55 10.48 10.87
CA THR A 121 -26.54 9.92 12.23
C THR A 121 -25.35 10.46 13.02
N ILE A 122 -25.66 11.01 14.20
CA ILE A 122 -24.66 11.55 15.12
C ILE A 122 -24.07 10.42 15.95
N VAL A 123 -22.76 10.20 15.79
CA VAL A 123 -22.03 9.18 16.56
C VAL A 123 -21.79 9.64 18.01
N GLY A 124 -21.67 10.95 18.23
CA GLY A 124 -21.48 11.57 19.53
C GLY A 124 -20.42 12.66 19.49
N THR A 125 -20.22 13.36 20.61
CA THR A 125 -19.17 14.38 20.80
C THR A 125 -18.31 14.03 21.99
N GLY A 126 -17.01 14.34 21.91
CA GLY A 126 -16.02 14.00 22.93
C GLY A 126 -14.67 13.71 22.28
N THR A 127 -13.98 12.68 22.75
CA THR A 127 -12.63 12.34 22.30
C THR A 127 -12.50 10.86 21.94
N ILE A 128 -11.88 10.59 20.81
CA ILE A 128 -11.45 9.24 20.41
C ILE A 128 -9.93 9.20 20.53
N THR A 129 -9.41 8.33 21.39
CA THR A 129 -7.96 8.11 21.51
C THR A 129 -7.60 6.82 20.79
N ILE A 130 -6.69 6.92 19.81
CA ILE A 130 -6.21 5.77 19.04
C ILE A 130 -4.73 5.58 19.31
N ASN A 131 -4.33 4.36 19.64
CA ASN A 131 -2.94 3.95 19.70
C ASN A 131 -2.68 2.75 18.78
N SER A 132 -1.66 2.87 17.94
CA SER A 132 -1.21 1.84 17.01
C SER A 132 0.15 1.30 17.48
N GLY A 133 0.12 0.13 18.09
CA GLY A 133 1.29 -0.58 18.62
C GLY A 133 2.01 0.17 19.74
N THR A 134 3.32 0.38 19.55
CA THR A 134 4.17 1.09 20.53
C THR A 134 4.23 2.60 20.31
N ALA A 135 3.40 3.14 19.41
CA ALA A 135 3.34 4.58 19.18
C ALA A 135 2.73 5.32 20.39
N SER A 136 2.89 6.64 20.42
CA SER A 136 2.16 7.45 21.38
C SER A 136 0.68 7.50 21.00
N PRO A 137 -0.26 7.40 21.96
CA PRO A 137 -1.68 7.58 21.69
C PRO A 137 -1.97 8.95 21.06
N VAL A 138 -2.88 8.96 20.08
CA VAL A 138 -3.33 10.15 19.37
C VAL A 138 -4.78 10.41 19.73
N GLU A 139 -5.03 11.60 20.27
CA GLU A 139 -6.36 12.06 20.65
C GLU A 139 -7.02 12.82 19.49
N ILE A 140 -8.24 12.46 19.16
CA ILE A 140 -9.05 13.02 18.08
C ILE A 140 -10.30 13.61 18.69
N VAL A 141 -10.48 14.92 18.54
CA VAL A 141 -11.63 15.64 19.10
C VAL A 141 -12.79 15.58 18.13
N ILE A 142 -13.94 15.11 18.62
CA ILE A 142 -15.20 15.05 17.90
C ILE A 142 -16.17 16.07 18.50
N ASP A 143 -16.60 17.04 17.70
CA ASP A 143 -17.55 18.08 18.05
C ASP A 143 -18.72 18.14 17.04
N ALA A 144 -19.61 19.12 17.20
CA ALA A 144 -20.80 19.25 16.36
C ALA A 144 -20.51 19.48 14.86
N SER A 145 -19.26 19.78 14.48
CA SER A 145 -18.84 19.97 13.09
C SER A 145 -18.35 18.68 12.41
N ASN A 146 -18.02 17.63 13.18
CA ASN A 146 -17.43 16.40 12.65
C ASN A 146 -17.95 15.11 13.32
N ASN A 147 -19.18 15.13 13.86
CA ASN A 147 -19.80 14.04 14.62
C ASN A 147 -20.63 13.04 13.79
N THR A 148 -20.41 12.95 12.48
CA THR A 148 -21.02 11.95 11.59
C THR A 148 -19.98 10.90 11.19
N LEU A 149 -20.42 9.71 10.75
CA LEU A 149 -19.51 8.61 10.41
C LEU A 149 -18.44 9.02 9.38
N GLU A 150 -18.84 9.73 8.32
CA GLU A 150 -17.97 10.28 7.27
C GLU A 150 -16.95 11.26 7.84
N ASN A 151 -17.40 12.22 8.65
CA ASN A 151 -16.49 13.22 9.20
C ASN A 151 -15.55 12.65 10.27
N VAL A 152 -15.98 11.63 11.01
CA VAL A 152 -15.12 10.89 11.95
C VAL A 152 -14.05 10.11 11.18
N ALA A 153 -14.42 9.42 10.09
CA ALA A 153 -13.44 8.72 9.25
C ALA A 153 -12.37 9.68 8.71
N ASP A 154 -12.78 10.86 8.25
CA ASP A 154 -11.88 11.90 7.75
C ASP A 154 -11.00 12.49 8.87
N ALA A 155 -11.55 12.69 10.07
CA ALA A 155 -10.80 13.14 11.23
C ALA A 155 -9.73 12.12 11.65
N ILE A 156 -10.07 10.82 11.65
CA ILE A 156 -9.11 9.74 11.92
C ILE A 156 -8.00 9.71 10.88
N ASN A 157 -8.34 9.77 9.59
CA ASN A 157 -7.37 9.77 8.49
C ASN A 157 -6.44 10.99 8.53
N SER A 158 -6.94 12.13 9.01
CA SER A 158 -6.17 13.37 9.12
C SER A 158 -5.33 13.45 10.40
N SER A 159 -5.59 12.59 11.40
CA SER A 159 -4.94 12.64 12.71
C SER A 159 -3.48 12.16 12.73
N GLY A 160 -3.10 11.31 11.78
CA GLY A 160 -1.80 10.65 11.78
C GLY A 160 -1.66 9.54 12.84
N ALA A 161 -2.76 9.00 13.36
CA ALA A 161 -2.78 7.94 14.38
C ALA A 161 -2.22 6.56 13.94
N GLY A 162 -1.62 6.45 12.74
CA GLY A 162 -1.06 5.19 12.24
C GLY A 162 -2.10 4.15 11.85
N VAL A 163 -3.34 4.59 11.58
CA VAL A 163 -4.47 3.79 11.10
C VAL A 163 -5.11 4.45 9.88
N GLN A 164 -5.79 3.65 9.07
CA GLN A 164 -6.59 4.08 7.93
C GLN A 164 -8.05 3.74 8.21
N ALA A 165 -8.92 4.74 8.23
CA ALA A 165 -10.36 4.60 8.38
C ALA A 165 -11.05 4.58 7.00
N VAL A 166 -11.98 3.65 6.82
CA VAL A 166 -12.81 3.46 5.60
C VAL A 166 -14.23 3.15 6.02
N ILE A 167 -15.20 3.74 5.32
CA ILE A 167 -16.62 3.39 5.49
C ILE A 167 -16.99 2.32 4.47
N VAL A 168 -17.54 1.22 4.98
CA VAL A 168 -17.98 0.07 4.18
C VAL A 168 -19.50 -0.01 4.27
N ASN A 169 -20.16 -0.02 3.11
CA ASN A 169 -21.58 -0.39 3.05
C ASN A 169 -21.68 -1.92 3.07
N VAL A 170 -22.24 -2.48 4.15
CA VAL A 170 -22.32 -3.93 4.36
C VAL A 170 -23.51 -4.59 3.65
N GLY A 171 -24.39 -3.78 3.04
CA GLY A 171 -25.57 -4.25 2.32
C GLY A 171 -26.67 -4.82 3.23
N GLY A 172 -27.91 -4.85 2.72
CA GLY A 172 -29.10 -5.25 3.45
C GLY A 172 -30.37 -4.68 2.80
N ASP A 173 -31.55 -5.05 3.31
CA ASP A 173 -32.83 -4.44 2.90
C ASP A 173 -32.89 -2.93 3.29
N ASP A 174 -32.09 -2.52 4.27
CA ASP A 174 -31.83 -1.14 4.66
C ASP A 174 -30.36 -0.76 4.43
N ALA A 175 -30.09 0.52 4.17
CA ALA A 175 -28.72 1.02 4.04
C ALA A 175 -27.97 0.83 5.37
N SER A 176 -26.89 0.06 5.34
CA SER A 176 -26.11 -0.30 6.54
C SER A 176 -24.63 -0.03 6.29
N TYR A 177 -24.02 0.79 7.12
CA TYR A 177 -22.63 1.25 7.00
C TYR A 177 -21.84 0.89 8.26
N LYS A 178 -20.59 0.47 8.09
CA LYS A 178 -19.61 0.28 9.17
C LYS A 178 -18.39 1.14 8.90
N LEU A 179 -17.82 1.71 9.96
CA LEU A 179 -16.50 2.32 9.94
C LEU A 179 -15.48 1.24 10.27
N MET A 180 -14.52 1.02 9.37
CA MET A 180 -13.45 0.05 9.51
C MET A 180 -12.12 0.78 9.60
N LEU A 181 -11.33 0.47 10.62
CA LEU A 181 -9.97 0.99 10.81
C LEU A 181 -8.98 -0.15 10.58
N SER A 182 -7.95 0.11 9.78
CA SER A 182 -6.86 -0.82 9.51
C SER A 182 -5.52 -0.21 9.92
N GLY A 183 -4.66 -1.00 10.54
CA GLY A 183 -3.33 -0.55 10.95
C GLY A 183 -2.46 -0.28 9.72
N ALA A 184 -1.66 0.78 9.74
CA ALA A 184 -0.73 1.08 8.66
C ALA A 184 0.46 0.10 8.59
N SER A 185 0.72 -0.63 9.67
CA SER A 185 1.78 -1.63 9.79
C SER A 185 1.20 -3.00 10.11
N THR A 186 1.91 -4.05 9.72
CA THR A 186 1.52 -5.45 9.98
C THR A 186 2.29 -6.04 11.15
N GLY A 187 1.77 -7.10 11.76
CA GLY A 187 2.42 -7.84 12.85
C GLY A 187 1.83 -7.55 14.24
N ALA A 188 2.06 -8.49 15.16
CA ALA A 188 1.41 -8.53 16.48
C ALA A 188 1.69 -7.30 17.36
N ASP A 189 2.86 -6.67 17.20
CA ASP A 189 3.23 -5.47 17.96
C ASP A 189 2.47 -4.21 17.51
N ASN A 190 1.76 -4.27 16.37
CA ASN A 190 1.03 -3.15 15.77
C ASN A 190 -0.49 -3.24 16.04
N LEU A 191 -0.85 -3.66 17.25
CA LEU A 191 -2.25 -3.73 17.68
C LEU A 191 -2.86 -2.32 17.77
N ILE A 192 -4.10 -2.20 17.30
CA ILE A 192 -4.88 -0.96 17.43
C ILE A 192 -5.64 -1.05 18.74
N THR A 193 -5.43 -0.06 19.62
CA THR A 193 -6.23 0.12 20.83
C THR A 193 -6.96 1.45 20.72
N ILE A 194 -8.25 1.43 21.06
CA ILE A 194 -9.14 2.58 20.91
C ILE A 194 -9.83 2.81 22.24
N ASP A 195 -9.87 4.06 22.66
CA ASP A 195 -10.65 4.53 23.80
C ASP A 195 -11.62 5.61 23.31
N GLU A 196 -12.91 5.34 23.43
CA GLU A 196 -13.98 6.22 22.98
C GLU A 196 -14.64 6.88 24.19
N ASP A 197 -14.34 8.16 24.42
CA ASP A 197 -15.07 9.00 25.37
C ASP A 197 -16.04 9.90 24.60
N LEU A 198 -17.06 9.28 23.99
CA LEU A 198 -18.10 9.96 23.22
C LEU A 198 -19.42 9.99 23.98
N SER A 199 -20.13 11.11 23.90
CA SER A 199 -21.42 11.31 24.55
C SER A 199 -22.44 11.98 23.62
N GLY A 200 -23.73 11.79 23.90
CA GLY A 200 -24.82 12.47 23.18
C GLY A 200 -25.13 11.94 21.77
N GLY A 201 -24.63 10.76 21.41
CA GLY A 201 -24.90 10.07 20.13
C GLY A 201 -25.01 8.56 20.29
N THR A 202 -24.98 7.83 19.18
CA THR A 202 -25.10 6.35 19.16
C THR A 202 -23.85 5.62 19.65
N GLY A 203 -22.71 6.29 19.72
CA GLY A 203 -21.39 5.67 19.91
C GLY A 203 -20.91 4.95 18.65
N LEU A 204 -19.60 4.77 18.51
CA LEU A 204 -19.02 3.96 17.42
C LEU A 204 -18.85 2.51 17.84
N GLN A 205 -18.46 2.30 19.10
CA GLN A 205 -18.21 0.98 19.68
C GLN A 205 -17.28 0.16 18.79
N LEU A 206 -16.12 0.74 18.48
CA LEU A 206 -15.07 0.10 17.71
C LEU A 206 -14.55 -1.11 18.48
N GLY A 207 -14.82 -2.30 17.94
CA GLY A 207 -14.34 -3.57 18.46
C GLY A 207 -13.36 -4.22 17.49
N GLU A 208 -12.58 -5.17 18.01
CA GLU A 208 -11.72 -6.01 17.17
C GLU A 208 -12.57 -6.80 16.18
N VAL A 209 -12.20 -6.72 14.91
CA VAL A 209 -12.62 -7.72 13.93
C VAL A 209 -11.61 -8.85 14.10
N ASP A 210 -12.06 -9.97 14.66
CA ASP A 210 -11.22 -11.13 14.98
C ASP A 210 -10.15 -10.90 16.06
N ALA A 211 -10.56 -10.93 17.32
CA ALA A 211 -9.64 -11.28 18.40
C ALA A 211 -10.15 -12.45 19.23
N VAL A 212 -9.31 -13.47 19.28
CA VAL A 212 -9.37 -14.53 20.27
C VAL A 212 -8.98 -13.90 21.60
N THR A 213 -9.96 -13.65 22.47
CA THR A 213 -9.78 -12.82 23.68
C THR A 213 -9.26 -13.61 24.88
N ASP A 214 -9.43 -14.94 24.90
CA ASP A 214 -8.97 -15.79 26.01
C ASP A 214 -8.66 -17.22 25.54
N ILE A 215 -7.37 -17.60 25.49
CA ILE A 215 -6.95 -18.95 25.08
C ILE A 215 -6.60 -19.78 26.32
N SER A 216 -7.37 -20.83 26.58
CA SER A 216 -7.01 -21.92 27.48
C SER A 216 -6.83 -23.18 26.65
N TRP A 217 -5.62 -23.37 26.13
CA TRP A 217 -5.31 -24.42 25.16
C TRP A 217 -4.17 -25.32 25.65
N GLY A 218 -4.50 -26.59 25.90
CA GLY A 218 -3.56 -27.65 26.27
C GLY A 218 -3.06 -28.49 25.09
N GLY A 219 -3.73 -28.39 23.93
CA GLY A 219 -3.34 -29.03 22.68
C GLY A 219 -2.08 -28.45 22.02
N SER A 220 -1.50 -29.21 21.08
CA SER A 220 -0.37 -28.76 20.26
C SER A 220 -0.77 -28.13 18.92
N SER A 221 -2.05 -28.18 18.57
CA SER A 221 -2.60 -27.53 17.38
C SER A 221 -2.64 -26.00 17.56
N THR A 222 -2.53 -25.24 16.48
CA THR A 222 -2.76 -23.79 16.49
C THR A 222 -4.21 -23.52 16.10
N VAL A 223 -4.89 -22.64 16.84
CA VAL A 223 -6.26 -22.24 16.51
C VAL A 223 -6.34 -20.76 16.24
N THR A 224 -7.10 -20.38 15.21
CA THR A 224 -7.38 -18.99 14.88
C THR A 224 -8.85 -18.86 14.51
N SER A 225 -9.53 -17.83 15.03
CA SER A 225 -10.80 -17.37 14.48
C SER A 225 -10.55 -16.43 13.30
N GLY A 226 -11.53 -16.35 12.42
CA GLY A 226 -11.50 -15.55 11.21
C GLY A 226 -12.92 -15.22 10.74
N GLY A 227 -13.01 -14.62 9.56
CA GLY A 227 -14.27 -14.42 8.84
C GLY A 227 -14.91 -13.07 9.14
N ASN A 228 -15.93 -12.73 8.36
CA ASN A 228 -16.62 -11.45 8.51
C ASN A 228 -17.95 -11.70 9.20
N TYR A 229 -18.03 -11.42 10.51
CA TYR A 229 -19.26 -11.60 11.26
C TYR A 229 -20.35 -10.63 10.75
N THR A 230 -21.47 -11.20 10.30
CA THR A 230 -22.63 -10.51 9.74
C THR A 230 -23.80 -10.46 10.71
N GLY A 231 -23.56 -10.69 12.01
CA GLY A 231 -24.62 -10.53 13.01
C GLY A 231 -24.89 -9.07 13.33
N ALA A 232 -26.13 -8.79 13.73
CA ALA A 232 -26.62 -7.44 14.00
C ALA A 232 -26.04 -6.81 15.27
N GLU A 233 -25.61 -7.63 16.24
CA GLU A 233 -25.04 -7.18 17.51
C GLU A 233 -23.62 -7.76 17.68
N ALA A 234 -22.67 -6.93 18.12
CA ALA A 234 -21.33 -7.39 18.48
C ALA A 234 -21.41 -8.41 19.61
N ALA A 235 -20.76 -9.56 19.44
CA ALA A 235 -20.80 -10.66 20.39
C ALA A 235 -19.42 -11.32 20.49
N THR A 236 -19.03 -11.72 21.70
CA THR A 236 -17.84 -12.53 21.94
C THR A 236 -18.22 -14.00 21.88
N PHE A 237 -17.69 -14.73 20.90
CA PHE A 237 -17.90 -16.16 20.81
C PHE A 237 -16.79 -16.89 21.56
N THR A 238 -17.19 -17.77 22.47
CA THR A 238 -16.29 -18.74 23.10
C THR A 238 -16.47 -20.08 22.42
N PHE A 239 -15.38 -20.64 21.93
CA PHE A 239 -15.31 -22.00 21.42
C PHE A 239 -14.76 -22.93 22.50
N THR A 240 -15.34 -24.11 22.63
CA THR A 240 -14.91 -25.12 23.61
C THR A 240 -14.89 -26.49 22.95
N VAL A 241 -13.80 -27.23 23.10
CA VAL A 241 -13.74 -28.61 22.61
C VAL A 241 -14.65 -29.49 23.46
N ALA A 242 -15.66 -30.07 22.81
CA ALA A 242 -16.69 -30.87 23.47
C ALA A 242 -16.12 -32.12 24.14
N ALA A 243 -16.88 -32.70 25.06
CA ALA A 243 -16.49 -33.94 25.75
C ALA A 243 -16.28 -35.10 24.75
N GLY A 244 -15.08 -35.70 24.75
CA GLY A 244 -14.68 -36.71 23.76
C GLY A 244 -14.46 -36.18 22.33
N GLY A 245 -14.45 -34.85 22.14
CA GLY A 245 -14.26 -34.17 20.85
C GLY A 245 -12.81 -33.78 20.54
N GLY A 246 -11.86 -34.12 21.41
CA GLY A 246 -10.42 -33.94 21.19
C GLY A 246 -9.81 -35.05 20.32
N GLY A 247 -8.64 -34.78 19.74
CA GLY A 247 -7.98 -35.69 18.80
C GLY A 247 -6.88 -35.00 18.01
N THR A 248 -6.38 -35.67 16.96
CA THR A 248 -5.39 -35.09 16.05
C THR A 248 -6.07 -34.51 14.80
N VAL A 249 -5.75 -33.25 14.48
CA VAL A 249 -6.30 -32.53 13.34
C VAL A 249 -5.96 -33.27 12.04
N GLY A 250 -6.97 -33.54 11.21
CA GLY A 250 -6.80 -34.24 9.94
C GLY A 250 -6.69 -35.77 10.03
N THR A 251 -6.88 -36.35 11.22
CA THR A 251 -6.99 -37.81 11.39
C THR A 251 -8.21 -38.23 12.20
N ASP A 252 -8.55 -37.47 13.25
CA ASP A 252 -9.72 -37.72 14.08
C ASP A 252 -10.83 -36.73 13.76
N THR A 253 -12.08 -37.12 14.07
CA THR A 253 -13.22 -36.19 14.00
C THR A 253 -13.26 -35.38 15.28
N LEU A 254 -13.18 -34.06 15.16
CA LEU A 254 -13.20 -33.14 16.29
C LEU A 254 -14.59 -32.52 16.45
N THR A 255 -14.98 -32.22 17.68
CA THR A 255 -16.26 -31.55 17.96
C THR A 255 -16.02 -30.34 18.86
N LEU A 256 -16.49 -29.19 18.41
CA LEU A 256 -16.41 -27.91 19.11
C LEU A 256 -17.82 -27.42 19.41
N GLU A 257 -18.04 -26.93 20.61
CA GLU A 257 -19.20 -26.14 20.98
C GLU A 257 -18.83 -24.66 20.86
N TYR A 258 -19.76 -23.83 20.38
CA TYR A 258 -19.59 -22.37 20.38
C TYR A 258 -20.77 -21.71 21.11
N THR A 259 -20.51 -20.61 21.81
CA THR A 259 -21.55 -19.79 22.44
C THR A 259 -21.17 -18.32 22.49
N ASP A 260 -22.15 -17.42 22.36
CA ASP A 260 -22.01 -15.98 22.60
C ASP A 260 -22.21 -15.57 24.08
N GLY A 261 -22.44 -16.54 24.97
CA GLY A 261 -22.78 -16.30 26.37
C GLY A 261 -24.20 -15.77 26.63
N ALA A 262 -25.03 -15.61 25.60
CA ALA A 262 -26.38 -15.07 25.68
C ALA A 262 -27.42 -16.00 25.02
N ASN A 263 -27.56 -15.96 23.70
CA ASN A 263 -28.66 -16.62 22.98
C ASN A 263 -28.19 -17.51 21.83
N ILE A 264 -26.96 -17.33 21.35
CA ILE A 264 -26.41 -18.06 20.23
C ILE A 264 -25.49 -19.15 20.78
N SER A 265 -25.82 -20.40 20.46
CA SER A 265 -24.95 -21.54 20.72
C SER A 265 -25.15 -22.64 19.68
N GLY A 266 -24.11 -23.45 19.48
CA GLY A 266 -24.18 -24.56 18.54
C GLY A 266 -22.98 -25.49 18.63
N MET A 267 -23.00 -26.52 17.79
CA MET A 267 -21.90 -27.48 17.65
C MET A 267 -21.36 -27.46 16.23
N ILE A 268 -20.04 -27.59 16.11
CA ILE A 268 -19.29 -27.75 14.86
C ILE A 268 -18.62 -29.11 14.91
N THR A 269 -18.78 -29.89 13.85
CA THR A 269 -18.06 -31.15 13.68
C THR A 269 -17.03 -30.98 12.57
N ILE A 270 -15.75 -31.12 12.92
CA ILE A 270 -14.64 -31.06 11.99
C ILE A 270 -14.29 -32.51 11.61
N PRO A 271 -14.49 -32.91 10.34
CA PRO A 271 -14.31 -34.29 9.93
C PRO A 271 -12.83 -34.69 9.93
N SER A 272 -12.56 -35.99 10.05
CA SER A 272 -11.20 -36.55 9.92
C SER A 272 -10.53 -36.28 8.56
N SER A 273 -11.28 -35.83 7.55
CA SER A 273 -10.76 -35.43 6.23
C SER A 273 -10.37 -33.95 6.16
N TYR A 274 -10.43 -33.22 7.27
CA TYR A 274 -10.08 -31.81 7.33
C TYR A 274 -8.60 -31.60 7.00
N SER A 275 -8.32 -30.71 6.05
CA SER A 275 -6.95 -30.29 5.75
C SER A 275 -6.53 -29.19 6.73
N GLU A 276 -5.38 -29.39 7.39
CA GLU A 276 -4.77 -28.40 8.28
C GLU A 276 -4.75 -27.01 7.63
N GLY A 277 -5.23 -25.99 8.35
CA GLY A 277 -5.26 -24.62 7.85
C GLY A 277 -6.48 -24.26 6.98
N ALA A 278 -7.44 -25.18 6.75
CA ALA A 278 -8.66 -24.85 6.00
C ALA A 278 -9.69 -24.11 6.88
N SER A 279 -10.35 -23.10 6.32
CA SER A 279 -11.43 -22.42 7.02
C SER A 279 -12.66 -23.32 7.23
N VAL A 280 -13.20 -23.33 8.44
CA VAL A 280 -14.48 -23.95 8.79
C VAL A 280 -15.47 -22.84 9.16
N GLN A 281 -16.54 -22.73 8.37
CA GLN A 281 -17.63 -21.78 8.64
C GLN A 281 -18.44 -22.23 9.87
N VAL A 282 -18.76 -21.27 10.73
CA VAL A 282 -19.45 -21.49 12.00
C VAL A 282 -20.84 -20.88 11.98
N TYR A 283 -20.92 -19.57 12.21
CA TYR A 283 -22.17 -18.85 12.40
C TYR A 283 -22.00 -17.41 11.92
N GLY A 284 -22.97 -16.90 11.16
CA GLY A 284 -22.99 -15.51 10.73
C GLY A 284 -21.71 -15.07 10.00
N GLY A 285 -21.07 -15.93 9.20
CA GLY A 285 -19.83 -15.60 8.47
C GLY A 285 -18.54 -15.74 9.27
N LEU A 286 -18.60 -16.13 10.54
CA LEU A 286 -17.42 -16.52 11.33
C LEU A 286 -16.80 -17.80 10.79
N GLU A 287 -15.49 -17.81 10.71
CA GLU A 287 -14.66 -18.95 10.36
C GLU A 287 -13.73 -19.32 11.52
N ILE A 288 -13.39 -20.60 11.62
CA ILE A 288 -12.30 -21.07 12.47
C ILE A 288 -11.32 -21.86 11.63
N THR A 289 -10.04 -21.82 12.01
CA THR A 289 -8.99 -22.59 11.38
C THR A 289 -8.17 -23.32 12.43
N LEU A 290 -7.91 -24.61 12.20
CA LEU A 290 -7.05 -25.45 13.02
C LEU A 290 -5.80 -25.82 12.23
N GLY A 291 -4.63 -25.57 12.80
CA GLY A 291 -3.35 -26.06 12.29
C GLY A 291 -3.11 -27.51 12.70
N GLY A 292 -2.07 -28.13 12.13
CA GLY A 292 -1.66 -29.47 12.49
C GLY A 292 -1.32 -29.60 13.97
N GLY A 293 -1.67 -30.74 14.57
CA GLY A 293 -1.40 -31.04 15.96
C GLY A 293 -2.57 -31.70 16.68
N THR A 294 -2.48 -31.71 18.01
CA THR A 294 -3.49 -32.29 18.90
C THR A 294 -4.38 -31.21 19.49
N VAL A 295 -5.66 -31.52 19.64
CA VAL A 295 -6.69 -30.71 20.29
C VAL A 295 -7.17 -31.50 21.50
N VAL A 296 -7.22 -30.89 22.68
CA VAL A 296 -7.59 -31.57 23.92
C VAL A 296 -9.02 -31.19 24.30
N GLU A 297 -9.75 -32.15 24.88
CA GLU A 297 -11.08 -31.88 25.44
C GLU A 297 -11.02 -30.77 26.49
N GLY A 298 -11.96 -29.82 26.39
CA GLY A 298 -12.03 -28.66 27.27
C GLY A 298 -11.10 -27.51 26.89
N ASP A 299 -10.34 -27.61 25.80
CA ASP A 299 -9.61 -26.45 25.26
C ASP A 299 -10.60 -25.37 24.81
N THR A 300 -10.31 -24.10 25.14
CA THR A 300 -11.14 -22.94 24.79
C THR A 300 -10.34 -21.82 24.12
N PHE A 301 -11.01 -21.11 23.22
CA PHE A 301 -10.50 -19.92 22.53
C PHE A 301 -11.68 -19.02 22.11
#